data_AF-A0A6J0Y2I8-F1
#
_entry.id   AF-A0A6J0Y2I8-F1
#
_cell.length_a   1.000
_cell.length_b   1.000
_cell.length_c   1.000
_cell.angle_alpha   90.00
_cell.angle_beta   90.00
_cell.angle_gamma   90.00
#
_symmetry.space_group_name_H-M   'P 1'
#
loop_
_entity.id
_entity.type
_entity.pdbx_description
1 polymer ?
#
loop_
_entity_poly.entity_id
_entity_poly.type
_entity_poly.pdbx_seq_one_letter_code
_entity_poly.pdbx_strand_id
1 'polypeptide(L)'
;MVSLCDINMTQMLEEDSNQGPLIGDFSKVCALPTVSGKHQDLKYVNPETVAALLSGEFQGLIEKFYIIDCRYPYEYLGGHIQGALNLHSQEELYNFFLKKPIVPLDIQKRIIIVFHCEFSSERGPRMCRSLREEDRALNQYPALYYPELYILKGGYRDFFPEYMELCEPQSYCPMHHQDHKAELLRCRNQNKAWEGGRQLQEQIALLVKDVSP
;
A
#
# COMPACT_ATOMS: atom_id res chain seq x y z
N MET A 1 -41.14 -17.27 -37.41
CA MET A 1 -39.87 -17.99 -37.17
C MET A 1 -38.85 -16.91 -36.82
N VAL A 2 -38.78 -16.56 -35.53
CA VAL A 2 -37.97 -15.42 -35.04
C VAL A 2 -36.62 -15.97 -34.62
N SER A 3 -35.57 -15.25 -35.03
CA SER A 3 -34.16 -15.57 -34.98
C SER A 3 -33.65 -15.93 -33.57
N LEU A 4 -32.80 -16.95 -33.48
CA LEU A 4 -32.19 -17.47 -32.25
C LEU A 4 -30.99 -16.65 -31.74
N CYS A 5 -30.76 -15.43 -32.23
CA CYS A 5 -29.52 -14.70 -31.94
C CYS A 5 -29.57 -13.68 -30.78
N ASP A 6 -30.72 -13.48 -30.12
CA ASP A 6 -30.86 -12.38 -29.14
C ASP A 6 -30.82 -12.83 -27.66
N ILE A 7 -30.51 -14.09 -27.37
CA ILE A 7 -30.54 -14.61 -25.99
C ILE A 7 -29.16 -14.58 -25.29
N ASN A 8 -28.05 -14.36 -26.01
CA ASN A 8 -26.71 -14.62 -25.47
C ASN A 8 -25.82 -13.39 -25.17
N MET A 9 -26.35 -12.16 -25.19
CA MET A 9 -25.54 -10.98 -24.85
C MET A 9 -25.80 -10.45 -23.43
N THR A 10 -27.02 -10.63 -22.92
CA THR A 10 -27.40 -10.19 -21.57
C THR A 10 -26.97 -11.20 -20.50
N GLN A 11 -26.97 -12.49 -20.81
CA GLN A 11 -26.52 -13.54 -19.87
C GLN A 11 -24.99 -13.56 -19.67
N MET A 12 -24.20 -13.07 -20.63
CA MET A 12 -22.73 -12.99 -20.47
C MET A 12 -22.26 -11.79 -19.64
N LEU A 13 -23.13 -10.80 -19.38
CA LEU A 13 -22.79 -9.62 -18.58
C LEU A 13 -23.24 -9.73 -17.12
N GLU A 14 -24.11 -10.67 -16.79
CA GLU A 14 -24.64 -10.84 -15.42
C GLU A 14 -23.84 -11.84 -14.58
N GLU A 15 -23.07 -12.75 -15.20
CA GLU A 15 -22.25 -13.76 -14.50
C GLU A 15 -20.90 -13.21 -13.97
N ASP A 16 -20.50 -12.00 -14.34
CA ASP A 16 -19.21 -11.40 -13.92
C ASP A 16 -19.31 -10.57 -12.62
N SER A 17 -20.51 -10.47 -12.05
CA SER A 17 -20.80 -9.69 -10.84
C SER A 17 -20.24 -10.30 -9.54
N ASN A 18 -19.64 -11.49 -9.63
CA ASN A 18 -19.14 -12.24 -8.46
C ASN A 18 -17.60 -12.36 -8.41
N GLN A 19 -16.88 -11.74 -9.34
CA GLN A 19 -15.41 -11.72 -9.30
C GLN A 19 -14.95 -10.45 -8.57
N GLY A 20 -14.39 -10.65 -7.36
CA GLY A 20 -13.81 -9.56 -6.56
C GLY A 20 -12.75 -8.76 -7.34
N PRO A 21 -12.35 -7.58 -6.84
CA PRO A 21 -11.45 -6.70 -7.57
C PRO A 21 -10.12 -7.40 -7.94
N LEU A 22 -9.67 -7.20 -9.17
CA LEU A 22 -8.38 -7.72 -9.64
C LEU A 22 -7.19 -6.99 -9.00
N ILE A 23 -6.08 -7.71 -8.86
CA ILE A 23 -4.79 -7.15 -8.43
C ILE A 23 -4.08 -6.42 -9.58
N GLY A 24 -2.99 -5.72 -9.28
CA GLY A 24 -2.35 -4.76 -10.18
C GLY A 24 -1.79 -5.32 -11.49
N ASP A 25 -1.48 -6.62 -11.57
CA ASP A 25 -1.02 -7.28 -12.81
C ASP A 25 -2.16 -8.03 -13.54
N PHE A 26 -3.39 -7.91 -13.03
CA PHE A 26 -4.61 -8.56 -13.56
C PHE A 26 -4.60 -10.09 -13.54
N SER A 27 -3.65 -10.72 -12.83
CA SER A 27 -3.50 -12.17 -12.84
C SER A 27 -4.48 -12.91 -11.92
N LYS A 28 -4.91 -12.27 -10.82
CA LYS A 28 -5.76 -12.88 -9.78
C LYS A 28 -6.71 -11.84 -9.17
N VAL A 29 -7.79 -12.31 -8.53
CA VAL A 29 -8.61 -11.50 -7.61
C VAL A 29 -7.85 -11.21 -6.32
N CYS A 30 -8.14 -10.09 -5.64
CA CYS A 30 -7.62 -9.74 -4.32
C CYS A 30 -7.77 -10.91 -3.32
N ALA A 31 -6.71 -11.21 -2.58
CA ALA A 31 -6.72 -12.25 -1.54
C ALA A 31 -7.45 -11.80 -0.26
N LEU A 32 -7.41 -10.51 0.04
CA LEU A 32 -8.05 -9.94 1.22
C LEU A 32 -9.43 -9.34 0.87
N PRO A 33 -10.44 -9.49 1.76
CA PRO A 33 -11.71 -8.78 1.63
C PRO A 33 -11.50 -7.27 1.62
N THR A 34 -11.97 -6.61 0.56
CA THR A 34 -11.81 -5.16 0.39
C THR A 34 -13.09 -4.40 0.73
N VAL A 35 -12.93 -3.17 1.21
CA VAL A 35 -14.02 -2.22 1.45
C VAL A 35 -13.85 -0.95 0.62
N SER A 36 -14.91 -0.14 0.53
CA SER A 36 -14.81 1.22 -0.01
C SER A 36 -14.02 2.14 0.91
N GLY A 37 -13.19 3.00 0.31
CA GLY A 37 -12.43 4.03 1.00
C GLY A 37 -12.44 5.36 0.25
N LYS A 38 -11.63 6.33 0.71
CA LYS A 38 -11.58 7.70 0.17
C LYS A 38 -11.14 7.74 -1.30
N HIS A 39 -10.16 6.91 -1.64
CA HIS A 39 -9.51 6.89 -2.97
C HIS A 39 -10.02 5.67 -3.75
N GLN A 40 -10.82 5.88 -4.80
CA GLN A 40 -11.48 4.78 -5.53
C GLN A 40 -10.51 3.91 -6.34
N ASP A 41 -9.34 4.44 -6.67
CA ASP A 41 -8.25 3.73 -7.35
C ASP A 41 -7.52 2.73 -6.42
N LEU A 42 -7.66 2.87 -5.10
CA LEU A 42 -6.97 2.06 -4.11
C LEU A 42 -7.89 1.03 -3.46
N LYS A 43 -7.31 -0.09 -3.05
CA LYS A 43 -8.03 -1.17 -2.33
C LYS A 43 -7.87 -0.97 -0.84
N TYR A 44 -8.97 -0.85 -0.11
CA TYR A 44 -8.95 -0.69 1.34
C TYR A 44 -9.30 -2.00 2.03
N VAL A 45 -8.69 -2.25 3.18
CA VAL A 45 -9.04 -3.31 4.11
C VAL A 45 -9.40 -2.67 5.45
N ASN A 46 -10.28 -3.30 6.22
CA ASN A 46 -10.63 -2.80 7.55
C ASN A 46 -9.67 -3.34 8.64
N PRO A 47 -9.73 -2.80 9.88
CA PRO A 47 -8.98 -3.33 11.01
C PRO A 47 -9.15 -4.83 11.24
N GLU A 48 -10.38 -5.37 11.11
CA GLU A 48 -10.63 -6.80 11.33
C GLU A 48 -9.83 -7.67 10.35
N THR A 49 -9.74 -7.27 9.08
CA THR A 49 -8.97 -7.99 8.06
C THR A 49 -7.48 -8.01 8.39
N VAL A 50 -6.94 -6.91 8.91
CA VAL A 50 -5.52 -6.83 9.32
C VAL A 50 -5.26 -7.66 10.58
N ALA A 51 -6.19 -7.69 11.54
CA ALA A 51 -6.10 -8.56 12.71
C ALA A 51 -6.13 -10.05 12.33
N ALA A 52 -7.01 -10.45 11.40
CA ALA A 52 -7.06 -11.80 10.85
C ALA A 52 -5.76 -12.17 10.09
N LEU A 53 -5.17 -11.21 9.38
CA LEU A 53 -3.88 -11.37 8.71
C LEU A 53 -2.75 -11.64 9.71
N LEU A 54 -2.67 -10.85 10.79
CA LEU A 54 -1.71 -11.03 11.88
C LEU A 54 -1.90 -12.37 12.61
N SER A 55 -3.14 -12.81 12.75
CA SER A 55 -3.50 -14.09 13.41
C SER A 55 -3.23 -15.31 12.53
N GLY A 56 -2.82 -15.12 11.28
CA GLY A 56 -2.43 -16.21 10.38
C GLY A 56 -3.58 -16.87 9.62
N GLU A 57 -4.77 -16.26 9.60
CA GLU A 57 -5.95 -16.84 8.94
C GLU A 57 -5.76 -17.04 7.42
N PHE A 58 -4.82 -16.33 6.81
CA PHE A 58 -4.54 -16.40 5.37
C PHE A 58 -3.26 -17.18 5.00
N GLN A 59 -2.62 -17.90 5.92
CA GLN A 59 -1.34 -18.61 5.68
C GLN A 59 -1.37 -19.63 4.53
N GLY A 60 -2.55 -20.14 4.18
CA GLY A 60 -2.76 -21.02 3.03
C GLY A 60 -2.52 -20.32 1.69
N LEU A 61 -2.80 -19.02 1.59
CA LEU A 61 -2.75 -18.23 0.36
C LEU A 61 -1.62 -17.19 0.36
N ILE A 62 -1.29 -16.63 1.52
CA ILE A 62 -0.30 -15.58 1.70
C ILE A 62 0.94 -16.19 2.35
N GLU A 63 2.08 -16.11 1.66
CA GLU A 63 3.36 -16.55 2.21
C GLU A 63 3.96 -15.48 3.13
N LYS A 64 3.91 -14.21 2.67
CA LYS A 64 4.43 -13.06 3.41
C LYS A 64 3.51 -11.87 3.24
N PHE A 65 3.40 -11.08 4.29
CA PHE A 65 2.78 -9.77 4.24
C PHE A 65 3.67 -8.74 4.92
N TYR A 66 3.50 -7.48 4.53
CA TYR A 66 4.17 -6.36 5.16
C TYR A 66 3.14 -5.30 5.54
N ILE A 67 3.14 -4.89 6.80
CA ILE A 67 2.37 -3.72 7.26
C ILE A 67 3.33 -2.54 7.27
N ILE A 68 3.07 -1.53 6.45
CA ILE A 68 3.93 -0.35 6.30
C ILE A 68 3.30 0.85 6.98
N ASP A 69 3.89 1.23 8.11
CA ASP A 69 3.52 2.45 8.82
C ASP A 69 4.24 3.65 8.20
N CYS A 70 3.48 4.47 7.47
CA CYS A 70 3.98 5.65 6.79
C CYS A 70 3.99 6.91 7.69
N ARG A 71 3.75 6.77 9.00
CA ARG A 71 3.83 7.88 9.95
C ARG A 71 5.28 8.26 10.24
N TYR A 72 5.48 9.41 10.88
CA TYR A 72 6.82 9.78 11.31
C TYR A 72 7.32 8.88 12.45
N PRO A 73 8.64 8.76 12.64
CA PRO A 73 9.21 7.85 13.63
C PRO A 73 8.68 8.04 15.05
N TYR A 74 8.43 9.27 15.50
CA TYR A 74 7.89 9.51 16.85
C TYR A 74 6.45 8.99 17.01
N GLU A 75 5.62 9.07 15.97
CA GLU A 75 4.26 8.52 16.00
C GLU A 75 4.30 6.99 16.08
N TYR A 76 5.21 6.36 15.33
CA TYR A 76 5.42 4.91 15.31
C TYR A 76 5.97 4.41 16.66
N LEU A 77 6.99 5.08 17.21
CA LEU A 77 7.58 4.73 18.51
C LEU A 77 6.60 4.93 19.66
N GLY A 78 5.68 5.88 19.54
CA GLY A 78 4.57 6.09 20.48
C GLY A 78 3.43 5.09 20.35
N GLY A 79 3.56 4.05 19.51
CA GLY A 79 2.62 2.96 19.33
C GLY A 79 2.36 2.66 17.86
N HIS A 80 2.57 1.42 17.45
CA HIS A 80 2.35 0.92 16.10
C HIS A 80 1.73 -0.48 16.12
N ILE A 81 1.29 -0.97 14.96
CA ILE A 81 0.78 -2.34 14.80
C ILE A 81 1.96 -3.32 14.93
N GLN A 82 1.80 -4.40 15.68
CA GLN A 82 2.84 -5.40 15.86
C GLN A 82 3.39 -5.92 14.52
N GLY A 83 4.71 -5.95 14.40
CA GLY A 83 5.39 -6.38 13.18
C GLY A 83 5.34 -5.39 12.00
N ALA A 84 4.74 -4.21 12.17
CA ALA A 84 4.79 -3.16 11.16
C ALA A 84 6.21 -2.62 10.97
N LEU A 85 6.52 -2.17 9.76
CA LEU A 85 7.78 -1.50 9.42
C LEU A 85 7.52 0.00 9.25
N ASN A 86 8.32 0.84 9.91
CA ASN A 86 8.25 2.28 9.71
C ASN A 86 9.07 2.70 8.48
N LEU A 87 8.40 2.85 7.34
CA LEU A 87 8.98 3.39 6.11
C LEU A 87 8.24 4.68 5.75
N HIS A 88 8.80 5.82 6.16
CA HIS A 88 8.12 7.11 6.08
C HIS A 88 8.59 7.99 4.92
N SER A 89 9.54 7.51 4.12
CA SER A 89 10.04 8.16 2.91
C SER A 89 10.01 7.23 1.70
N GLN A 90 9.86 7.80 0.50
CA GLN A 90 9.86 7.03 -0.75
C GLN A 90 11.21 6.32 -0.98
N GLU A 91 12.32 6.93 -0.54
CA GLU A 91 13.65 6.33 -0.64
C GLU A 91 13.76 5.04 0.17
N GLU A 92 13.32 5.06 1.43
CA GLU A 92 13.30 3.86 2.28
C GLU A 92 12.43 2.76 1.67
N LEU A 93 11.27 3.14 1.14
CA LEU A 93 10.33 2.23 0.49
C LEU A 93 10.95 1.57 -0.76
N TYR A 94 11.59 2.36 -1.62
CA TYR A 94 12.30 1.86 -2.80
C TYR A 94 13.46 0.94 -2.40
N ASN A 95 14.28 1.37 -1.44
CA ASN A 95 15.43 0.60 -0.97
C ASN A 95 15.02 -0.74 -0.36
N PHE A 96 13.90 -0.78 0.36
CA PHE A 96 13.39 -2.00 0.98
C PHE A 96 12.76 -2.96 -0.04
N PHE A 97 11.89 -2.45 -0.92
CA PHE A 97 11.08 -3.29 -1.80
C PHE A 97 11.63 -3.46 -3.22
N LEU A 98 12.24 -2.45 -3.82
CA LEU A 98 12.54 -2.45 -5.26
C LEU A 98 14.04 -2.59 -5.57
N LYS A 99 14.94 -2.23 -4.65
CA LYS A 99 16.39 -2.43 -4.83
C LYS A 99 16.75 -3.92 -4.96
N LYS A 100 16.06 -4.77 -4.21
CA LYS A 100 16.13 -6.23 -4.34
C LYS A 100 14.73 -6.81 -4.09
N PRO A 101 13.92 -6.99 -5.15
CA PRO A 101 12.55 -7.46 -5.02
C PRO A 101 12.44 -8.77 -4.24
N ILE A 102 11.41 -8.84 -3.40
CA ILE A 102 11.10 -10.01 -2.59
C ILE A 102 10.18 -10.88 -3.43
N VAL A 103 10.61 -12.10 -3.71
CA VAL A 103 9.84 -13.10 -4.46
C VAL A 103 9.34 -14.19 -3.51
N PRO A 104 8.10 -14.70 -3.71
CA PRO A 104 7.62 -15.83 -2.92
C PRO A 104 8.44 -17.08 -3.24
N LEU A 105 8.63 -17.93 -2.23
CA LEU A 105 9.26 -19.24 -2.40
C LEU A 105 8.32 -20.21 -3.12
N ASP A 106 7.03 -20.13 -2.78
CA ASP A 106 5.95 -20.86 -3.44
C ASP A 106 5.22 -19.95 -4.44
N ILE A 107 5.34 -20.24 -5.74
CA ILE A 107 4.71 -19.47 -6.82
C ILE A 107 3.18 -19.45 -6.77
N GLN A 108 2.56 -20.36 -6.01
CA GLN A 108 1.11 -20.37 -5.80
C GLN A 108 0.69 -19.39 -4.71
N LYS A 109 1.60 -19.08 -3.77
CA LYS A 109 1.36 -18.14 -2.68
C LYS A 109 1.69 -16.70 -3.08
N ARG A 110 1.26 -15.78 -2.23
CA ARG A 110 1.29 -14.35 -2.49
C ARG A 110 2.15 -13.60 -1.49
N ILE A 111 2.71 -12.48 -1.96
CA ILE A 111 3.26 -11.42 -1.12
C ILE A 111 2.30 -10.24 -1.20
N ILE A 112 1.86 -9.75 -0.05
CA ILE A 112 0.97 -8.59 0.03
C ILE A 112 1.57 -7.46 0.85
N ILE A 113 1.17 -6.23 0.57
CA ILE A 113 1.62 -5.06 1.33
C ILE A 113 0.41 -4.23 1.74
N VAL A 114 0.29 -3.95 3.04
CA VAL A 114 -0.76 -3.12 3.63
C VAL A 114 -0.11 -1.82 4.11
N PHE A 115 -0.46 -0.70 3.48
CA PHE A 115 -0.02 0.63 3.91
C PHE A 115 -1.00 1.25 4.87
N HIS A 116 -0.49 2.02 5.83
CA HIS A 116 -1.32 2.88 6.65
C HIS A 116 -0.58 4.14 7.09
N CYS A 117 -1.33 5.10 7.62
CA CYS A 117 -0.73 6.15 8.45
C CYS A 117 -1.61 6.36 9.68
N GLU A 118 -1.72 7.59 10.19
CA GLU A 118 -2.60 7.90 11.31
C GLU A 118 -4.07 7.73 10.95
N PHE A 119 -4.50 8.30 9.82
CA PHE A 119 -5.88 8.24 9.32
C PHE A 119 -6.02 7.51 7.97
N SER A 120 -4.89 7.10 7.39
CA SER A 120 -4.79 6.53 6.03
C SER A 120 -5.43 7.37 4.90
N SER A 121 -5.49 8.69 5.08
CA SER A 121 -6.08 9.60 4.07
C SER A 121 -5.07 10.15 3.06
N GLU A 122 -3.83 10.38 3.48
CA GLU A 122 -2.82 11.12 2.69
C GLU A 122 -1.49 10.35 2.58
N ARG A 123 -0.76 10.21 3.70
CA ARG A 123 0.59 9.61 3.72
C ARG A 123 0.61 8.16 3.22
N GLY A 124 -0.25 7.30 3.76
CA GLY A 124 -0.38 5.90 3.33
C GLY A 124 -0.72 5.75 1.84
N PRO A 125 -1.82 6.35 1.35
CA PRO A 125 -2.16 6.37 -0.07
C PRO A 125 -1.04 6.89 -0.98
N ARG A 126 -0.34 7.96 -0.59
CA ARG A 126 0.78 8.53 -1.35
C ARG A 126 1.94 7.53 -1.48
N MET A 127 2.31 6.87 -0.38
CA MET A 127 3.39 5.86 -0.39
C MET A 127 3.01 4.63 -1.21
N CYS A 128 1.76 4.18 -1.11
CA CYS A 128 1.23 3.08 -1.92
C CYS A 128 1.30 3.38 -3.43
N ARG A 129 0.92 4.60 -3.85
CA ARG A 129 1.02 5.02 -5.26
C ARG A 129 2.47 5.12 -5.72
N SER A 130 3.34 5.72 -4.90
CA SER A 130 4.76 5.82 -5.21
C SER A 130 5.41 4.44 -5.42
N LEU A 131 5.13 3.45 -4.56
CA LEU A 131 5.65 2.09 -4.78
C LEU A 131 5.16 1.51 -6.11
N ARG A 132 3.87 1.68 -6.43
CA ARG A 132 3.28 1.16 -7.67
C ARG A 132 3.88 1.82 -8.91
N GLU A 133 4.08 3.14 -8.88
CA GLU A 133 4.67 3.90 -9.97
C GLU A 133 6.11 3.44 -10.27
N GLU A 134 6.92 3.29 -9.23
CA GLU A 134 8.30 2.81 -9.37
C GLU A 134 8.35 1.33 -9.81
N ASP A 135 7.48 0.47 -9.26
CA ASP A 135 7.37 -0.94 -9.66
C ASP A 135 6.98 -1.06 -11.15
N ARG A 136 6.07 -0.19 -11.63
CA ARG A 136 5.73 -0.10 -13.06
C ARG A 136 6.90 0.38 -13.92
N ALA A 137 7.65 1.38 -13.45
CA ALA A 137 8.80 1.90 -14.21
C ALA A 137 9.90 0.85 -14.40
N LEU A 138 10.00 -0.11 -13.48
CA LEU A 138 11.00 -1.19 -13.52
C LEU A 138 10.56 -2.43 -14.31
N ASN A 139 9.29 -2.52 -14.73
CA ASN A 139 8.71 -3.73 -15.31
C ASN A 139 8.03 -3.48 -16.67
N GLN A 140 8.03 -4.51 -17.52
CA GLN A 140 7.20 -4.51 -18.73
C GLN A 140 5.75 -4.78 -18.35
N TYR A 141 4.85 -3.90 -18.77
CA TYR A 141 3.41 -4.05 -18.53
C TYR A 141 2.89 -5.40 -19.07
N PRO A 142 2.04 -6.16 -18.31
CA PRO A 142 1.42 -5.81 -17.03
C PRO A 142 2.17 -6.32 -15.78
N ALA A 143 3.41 -6.79 -15.89
CA ALA A 143 4.15 -7.37 -14.77
C ALA A 143 4.40 -6.35 -13.65
N LEU A 144 4.48 -6.85 -12.42
CA LEU A 144 4.79 -6.13 -11.18
C LEU A 144 5.51 -7.08 -10.22
N TYR A 145 6.40 -6.54 -9.38
CA TYR A 145 6.90 -7.29 -8.23
C TYR A 145 5.85 -7.37 -7.12
N TYR A 146 5.07 -6.29 -6.93
CA TYR A 146 4.06 -6.18 -5.88
C TYR A 146 2.69 -5.84 -6.47
N PRO A 147 2.03 -6.83 -7.10
CA PRO A 147 0.72 -6.62 -7.71
C PRO A 147 -0.38 -6.34 -6.69
N GLU A 148 -0.22 -6.81 -5.45
CA GLU A 148 -1.28 -6.81 -4.45
C GLU A 148 -0.96 -5.86 -3.28
N LEU A 149 -1.54 -4.65 -3.34
CA LEU A 149 -1.34 -3.56 -2.38
C LEU A 149 -2.67 -3.12 -1.78
N TYR A 150 -2.67 -2.82 -0.48
CA TYR A 150 -3.86 -2.41 0.27
C TYR A 150 -3.59 -1.17 1.13
N ILE A 151 -4.66 -0.46 1.49
CA ILE A 151 -4.67 0.60 2.50
C ILE A 151 -5.50 0.14 3.70
N LEU A 152 -4.96 0.21 4.92
CA LEU A 152 -5.78 0.01 6.13
C LEU A 152 -6.70 1.23 6.32
N LYS A 153 -8.00 1.03 6.15
CA LYS A 153 -9.02 2.05 6.33
C LYS A 153 -8.99 2.58 7.76
N GLY A 154 -9.11 3.90 7.91
CA GLY A 154 -9.07 4.54 9.22
C GLY A 154 -7.68 4.71 9.82
N GLY A 155 -6.69 3.98 9.29
CA GLY A 155 -5.31 4.03 9.77
C GLY A 155 -5.15 3.53 11.20
N TYR A 156 -4.03 3.90 11.81
CA TYR A 156 -3.72 3.47 13.16
C TYR A 156 -4.72 4.01 14.20
N ARG A 157 -5.32 5.18 13.93
CA ARG A 157 -6.34 5.77 14.82
C ARG A 157 -7.55 4.85 15.02
N ASP A 158 -8.01 4.21 13.95
CA ASP A 158 -9.20 3.34 14.03
C ASP A 158 -8.79 1.91 14.44
N PHE A 159 -7.58 1.45 14.06
CA PHE A 159 -7.08 0.13 14.45
C PHE A 159 -6.78 0.01 15.96
N PHE A 160 -6.08 0.99 16.53
CA PHE A 160 -5.63 0.95 17.93
C PHE A 160 -6.74 0.71 18.98
N PRO A 161 -7.87 1.43 18.97
CA PRO A 161 -8.91 1.24 19.99
C PRO A 161 -9.64 -0.12 19.85
N GLU A 162 -9.66 -0.71 18.66
CA GLU A 162 -10.32 -2.00 18.41
C GLU A 162 -9.42 -3.20 18.68
N TYR A 163 -8.11 -3.09 18.40
CA TYR A 163 -7.13 -4.17 18.48
C TYR A 163 -5.87 -3.74 19.25
N MET A 164 -6.06 -3.17 20.44
CA MET A 164 -4.99 -2.63 21.27
C MET A 164 -3.92 -3.69 21.61
N GLU A 165 -4.33 -4.93 21.80
CA GLU A 165 -3.46 -6.08 22.07
C GLU A 165 -2.52 -6.43 20.91
N LEU A 166 -2.87 -6.02 19.69
CA LEU A 166 -2.04 -6.17 18.49
C LEU A 166 -1.16 -4.94 18.22
N CYS A 167 -0.98 -4.08 19.22
CA CYS A 167 -0.15 -2.87 19.13
C CYS A 167 1.04 -2.90 20.10
N GLU A 168 2.15 -2.26 19.73
CA GLU A 168 3.35 -2.12 20.54
C GLU A 168 4.00 -0.73 20.36
N PRO A 169 4.28 0.01 21.45
CA PRO A 169 3.58 -0.09 22.75
C PRO A 169 2.05 0.04 22.57
N GLN A 170 1.29 -0.38 23.58
CA GLN A 170 -0.18 -0.22 23.63
C GLN A 170 -0.57 1.24 23.91
N SER A 171 -0.14 2.15 23.05
CA SER A 171 -0.42 3.57 23.13
C SER A 171 -0.64 4.15 21.73
N TYR A 172 -1.12 5.39 21.67
CA TYR A 172 -1.31 6.10 20.42
C TYR A 172 -0.71 7.50 20.54
N CYS A 173 0.32 7.77 19.72
CA CYS A 173 0.90 9.10 19.57
C CYS A 173 0.41 9.76 18.28
N PRO A 174 -0.41 10.83 18.36
CA PRO A 174 -0.87 11.57 17.19
C PRO A 174 0.24 12.42 16.56
N MET A 175 0.09 12.76 15.27
CA MET A 175 1.07 13.59 14.54
C MET A 175 1.23 14.99 15.13
N HIS A 176 0.19 15.54 15.75
CA HIS A 176 0.20 16.87 16.37
C HIS A 176 0.34 16.81 17.88
N HIS A 177 1.12 15.86 18.40
CA HIS A 177 1.45 15.78 19.82
C HIS A 177 2.26 17.01 20.27
N GLN A 178 1.94 17.57 21.45
CA GLN A 178 2.55 18.82 21.92
C GLN A 178 4.07 18.71 22.11
N ASP A 179 4.52 17.54 22.56
CA ASP A 179 5.92 17.27 22.87
C ASP A 179 6.78 17.01 21.63
N HIS A 180 6.17 16.74 20.47
CA HIS A 180 6.87 16.34 19.24
C HIS A 180 6.86 17.39 18.13
N LYS A 181 6.65 18.67 18.48
CA LYS A 181 6.63 19.77 17.51
C LYS A 181 7.96 19.92 16.76
N ALA A 182 9.09 19.72 17.45
CA ALA A 182 10.41 19.86 16.86
C ALA A 182 10.70 18.73 15.85
N GLU A 183 10.37 17.49 16.20
CA GLU A 183 10.51 16.32 15.35
C GLU A 183 9.61 16.42 14.11
N LEU A 184 8.36 16.85 14.29
CA LEU A 184 7.44 17.10 13.17
C LEU A 184 8.03 18.11 12.17
N LEU A 185 8.61 19.22 12.64
CA LEU A 185 9.27 20.21 11.78
C LEU A 185 10.48 19.63 11.07
N ARG A 186 11.31 18.85 11.78
CA ARG A 186 12.49 18.19 11.20
C ARG A 186 12.11 17.24 10.08
N CYS A 187 11.15 16.34 10.30
CA CYS A 187 10.72 15.37 9.28
C CYS A 187 10.09 16.07 8.06
N ARG A 188 9.30 17.14 8.27
CA ARG A 188 8.75 17.94 7.16
C ARG A 188 9.84 18.59 6.33
N ASN A 189 10.88 19.14 6.96
CA ASN A 189 11.98 19.78 6.25
C ASN A 189 12.83 18.76 5.48
N GLN A 190 13.07 17.58 6.05
CA GLN A 190 13.76 16.49 5.37
C GLN A 190 12.99 16.02 4.13
N ASN A 191 11.68 15.81 4.26
CA ASN A 191 10.83 15.42 3.13
C ASN A 191 10.82 16.48 2.01
N LYS A 192 10.74 17.77 2.37
CA LYS A 192 10.81 18.87 1.38
C LYS A 192 12.16 18.93 0.67
N ALA A 193 13.26 18.77 1.41
CA ALA A 193 14.60 18.77 0.82
C ALA A 193 14.77 17.59 -0.14
N TRP A 194 14.24 16.42 0.22
CA TRP A 194 14.22 15.24 -0.64
C TRP A 194 13.38 15.44 -1.90
N GLU A 195 12.13 15.89 -1.75
CA GLU A 195 11.22 16.16 -2.89
C GLU A 195 11.84 17.19 -3.85
N GLY A 196 12.47 18.24 -3.33
CA GLY A 196 13.19 19.22 -4.15
C GLY A 196 14.41 18.64 -4.87
N GLY A 197 15.18 17.77 -4.20
CA GLY A 197 16.31 17.07 -4.81
C GLY A 197 15.89 16.13 -5.93
N ARG A 198 14.80 15.38 -5.73
CA ARG A 198 14.24 14.47 -6.74
C ARG A 198 13.76 15.22 -7.99
N GLN A 199 13.01 16.32 -7.81
CA GLN A 199 12.55 17.15 -8.94
C GLN A 199 13.71 17.71 -9.76
N LEU A 200 14.78 18.15 -9.10
CA LEU A 200 15.97 18.63 -9.78
C LEU A 200 16.66 17.52 -10.59
N GLN A 201 16.76 16.31 -10.04
CA GLN A 201 17.33 15.16 -10.75
C GLN A 201 16.49 14.76 -11.97
N GLU A 202 15.17 14.75 -11.86
CA GLU A 202 14.26 14.46 -12.98
C GLU A 202 14.40 15.52 -14.09
N GLN A 203 14.49 16.81 -13.73
CA GLN A 203 14.74 17.89 -14.69
C GLN A 203 16.09 17.75 -15.40
N ILE A 204 17.15 17.41 -14.66
CA ILE A 204 18.47 17.15 -15.24
C ILE A 204 18.41 15.94 -16.19
N ALA A 205 17.75 14.85 -15.79
CA ALA A 205 17.64 13.65 -16.62
C ALA A 205 16.89 13.90 -17.94
N LEU A 206 15.85 14.74 -17.91
CA LEU A 206 15.13 15.18 -19.12
C LEU A 206 16.04 15.99 -20.05
N LEU A 207 16.77 16.97 -19.50
CA LEU A 207 17.71 17.79 -20.27
C LEU A 207 18.84 16.97 -20.90
N VAL A 208 19.35 15.95 -20.22
CA VAL A 208 20.41 15.07 -20.77
C VAL A 208 19.88 14.16 -21.88
N LYS A 209 18.62 13.72 -21.80
CA LYS A 209 17.97 12.93 -22.85
C LYS A 209 17.76 13.74 -24.14
N ASP A 210 17.45 15.03 -24.03
CA ASP A 210 17.25 15.91 -25.18
C ASP A 210 18.56 16.33 -25.88
N VAL A 211 19.72 16.12 -25.24
CA VAL A 211 21.05 16.48 -25.75
C VAL A 211 21.81 15.28 -26.35
N SER A 212 21.25 14.07 -26.23
CA SER A 212 21.85 12.85 -26.80
C SER A 212 21.25 12.60 -28.20
N PRO A 213 22.04 12.66 -29.29
CA PRO A 213 21.55 12.49 -30.67
C PRO A 213 21.11 11.07 -31.00
#